data_AF-A0A074MFF3-F1
#
_entry.id   AF-A0A074MFF3-F1
#
_cell.length_a   1.000
_cell.length_b   1.000
_cell.length_c   1.000
_cell.angle_alpha   90.00
_cell.angle_beta   90.00
_cell.angle_gamma   90.00
#
_symmetry.space_group_name_H-M   'P 1'
#
loop_
_entity.id
_entity.type
_entity.pdbx_description
1 polymer ?
#
loop_
_entity_poly.entity_id
_entity_poly.type
_entity_poly.pdbx_seq_one_letter_code
_entity_poly.pdbx_strand_id
1 'polypeptide(L)'
;MLKKTLITGFTAVSALALVACGAEAETEDAMTDDTMVAEEAAAPGTIPEVASGDETFSTLVAAVTAANLGETLSGEGPFTVFAPTNDAFGKLPEGTVETLTTTDTDTLTSILTYHVVEGAVDAATLTAAIEEAGEAGYTITTVGGGTLTATLVDGAVVLTDATGGTATVTATNVEASNGLIHVIDTVLMPG
;
A
#
# COMPACT_ATOMS: atom_id res chain seq x y z
N MET A 1 36.05 36.24 -41.31
CA MET A 1 35.77 35.46 -42.53
C MET A 1 34.26 35.26 -42.60
N LEU A 2 33.57 36.09 -43.39
CA LEU A 2 32.76 35.73 -44.58
C LEU A 2 31.50 34.90 -44.21
N LYS A 3 30.28 35.47 -44.14
CA LYS A 3 29.41 36.12 -45.16
C LYS A 3 28.65 35.13 -46.08
N LYS A 4 27.30 35.30 -46.09
CA LYS A 4 26.27 34.88 -47.07
C LYS A 4 25.88 33.39 -47.07
N THR A 5 24.59 33.01 -47.11
CA THR A 5 23.60 33.19 -48.22
C THR A 5 22.18 32.86 -47.68
N LEU A 6 21.12 33.70 -47.73
CA LEU A 6 20.26 34.22 -48.83
C LEU A 6 18.93 33.42 -49.10
N ILE A 7 17.80 33.97 -48.61
CA ILE A 7 16.48 34.32 -49.24
C ILE A 7 15.49 33.28 -49.88
N THR A 8 14.20 33.45 -49.49
CA THR A 8 12.95 33.67 -50.30
C THR A 8 11.85 32.61 -50.34
N GLY A 9 10.60 33.06 -50.08
CA GLY A 9 9.31 32.50 -50.52
C GLY A 9 8.28 32.52 -49.37
N PHE A 10 7.44 33.52 -49.13
CA PHE A 10 6.37 34.18 -49.94
C PHE A 10 5.25 33.24 -50.41
N THR A 11 4.16 33.17 -49.63
CA THR A 11 2.73 33.03 -50.01
C THR A 11 1.93 32.76 -48.73
N ALA A 12 0.70 33.20 -48.48
CA ALA A 12 -0.15 34.29 -48.96
C ALA A 12 -1.34 34.31 -47.96
N VAL A 13 -1.95 35.48 -47.80
CA VAL A 13 -3.05 35.84 -46.91
C VAL A 13 -4.31 34.97 -47.09
N SER A 14 -5.00 34.66 -45.99
CA SER A 14 -6.47 34.77 -45.98
C SER A 14 -6.97 35.03 -44.56
N ALA A 15 -7.40 36.28 -44.34
CA ALA A 15 -8.21 36.68 -43.20
C ALA A 15 -9.69 36.43 -43.54
N LEU A 16 -10.47 35.95 -42.57
CA LEU A 16 -11.90 36.22 -42.54
C LEU A 16 -12.36 36.27 -41.07
N ALA A 17 -12.74 37.47 -40.64
CA ALA A 17 -13.38 37.75 -39.36
C ALA A 17 -14.90 37.80 -39.54
N LEU A 18 -15.66 37.36 -38.53
CA LEU A 18 -17.05 37.74 -38.22
C LEU A 18 -17.19 37.65 -36.67
N VAL A 19 -17.42 38.76 -35.93
CA VAL A 19 -18.74 39.36 -35.57
C VAL A 19 -19.54 38.40 -34.66
N ALA A 20 -20.08 38.69 -33.46
CA ALA A 20 -20.61 39.87 -32.75
C ALA A 20 -20.54 39.61 -31.21
N CYS A 21 -20.29 40.60 -30.35
CA CYS A 21 -21.26 41.36 -29.51
C CYS A 21 -22.27 40.51 -28.70
N GLY A 22 -22.20 40.58 -27.36
CA GLY A 22 -23.25 40.11 -26.46
C GLY A 22 -22.80 40.09 -25.00
N ALA A 23 -23.44 40.92 -24.18
CA ALA A 23 -23.17 41.13 -22.76
C ALA A 23 -23.77 40.02 -21.87
N GLU A 24 -23.09 39.77 -20.75
CA GLU A 24 -23.57 39.53 -19.38
C GLU A 24 -24.76 38.57 -19.08
N ALA A 25 -24.53 37.76 -18.03
CA ALA A 25 -25.48 37.22 -17.04
C ALA A 25 -25.93 35.73 -17.15
N GLU A 26 -25.43 34.98 -16.15
CA GLU A 26 -26.12 34.00 -15.29
C GLU A 26 -26.61 32.63 -15.82
N THR A 27 -26.54 31.64 -14.91
CA THR A 27 -27.28 30.36 -14.77
C THR A 27 -26.70 29.04 -15.31
N GLU A 28 -26.38 28.20 -14.30
CA GLU A 28 -26.72 26.78 -14.08
C GLU A 28 -26.12 25.63 -14.91
N ASP A 29 -25.54 24.71 -14.12
CA ASP A 29 -25.60 23.24 -14.21
C ASP A 29 -24.97 22.55 -15.43
N ALA A 30 -23.91 21.77 -15.17
CA ALA A 30 -23.85 20.36 -15.55
C ALA A 30 -22.50 19.74 -15.15
N MET A 31 -22.61 18.60 -14.48
CA MET A 31 -21.53 17.68 -14.17
C MET A 31 -20.83 17.15 -15.42
N THR A 32 -19.51 17.07 -15.34
CA THR A 32 -18.66 16.04 -15.97
C THR A 32 -17.52 15.88 -14.97
N ASP A 33 -17.52 14.93 -14.03
CA ASP A 33 -17.47 13.47 -14.23
C ASP A 33 -16.74 13.10 -15.51
N ASP A 34 -15.43 13.40 -15.50
CA ASP A 34 -14.48 12.75 -16.40
C ASP A 34 -13.36 12.24 -15.50
N THR A 35 -13.63 11.04 -14.96
CA THR A 35 -12.63 10.16 -14.38
C THR A 35 -11.53 9.98 -15.42
N MET A 36 -10.44 10.72 -15.27
CA MET A 36 -9.21 10.41 -16.00
C MET A 36 -8.68 9.10 -15.45
N VAL A 37 -9.09 8.01 -16.11
CA VAL A 37 -8.44 6.70 -16.04
C VAL A 37 -7.06 6.88 -16.64
N ALA A 38 -6.11 7.24 -15.78
CA ALA A 38 -4.69 7.11 -16.05
C ALA A 38 -4.35 5.62 -15.95
N GLU A 39 -4.56 4.91 -17.05
CA GLU A 39 -3.83 3.67 -17.33
C GLU A 39 -2.37 4.06 -17.62
N GLU A 40 -1.58 4.25 -16.56
CA GLU A 40 -0.14 4.42 -16.64
C GLU A 40 0.54 3.05 -16.51
N ALA A 41 1.50 2.79 -17.39
CA ALA A 41 2.22 1.54 -17.51
C ALA A 41 2.78 1.05 -16.16
N ALA A 42 2.42 -0.18 -15.80
CA ALA A 42 2.68 -0.88 -14.53
C ALA A 42 4.12 -0.72 -13.98
N ALA A 43 4.32 0.28 -13.12
CA ALA A 43 5.15 0.11 -11.94
C ALA A 43 4.42 -0.86 -10.99
N PRO A 44 5.11 -1.64 -10.13
CA PRO A 44 4.40 -2.38 -9.08
C PRO A 44 3.52 -1.39 -8.31
N GLY A 45 2.26 -1.72 -8.04
CA GLY A 45 1.41 -0.81 -7.25
C GLY A 45 2.03 -0.54 -5.87
N THR A 46 1.56 0.50 -5.20
CA THR A 46 1.79 0.65 -3.75
C THR A 46 1.24 -0.57 -2.99
N ILE A 47 1.66 -0.78 -1.75
CA ILE A 47 1.18 -1.88 -0.90
C ILE A 47 -0.36 -2.05 -0.93
N PRO A 48 -1.18 -1.00 -0.73
CA PRO A 48 -2.63 -1.14 -0.82
C PRO A 48 -3.12 -1.45 -2.24
N GLU A 49 -2.44 -1.01 -3.30
CA GLU A 49 -2.82 -1.34 -4.69
C GLU A 49 -2.53 -2.81 -5.04
N VAL A 50 -1.37 -3.34 -4.61
CA VAL A 50 -1.03 -4.76 -4.76
C VAL A 50 -2.02 -5.62 -3.98
N ALA A 51 -2.37 -5.22 -2.76
CA ALA A 51 -3.39 -5.91 -1.97
C ALA A 51 -4.79 -5.82 -2.57
N SER A 52 -5.15 -4.69 -3.20
CA SER A 52 -6.44 -4.51 -3.87
C SER A 52 -6.57 -5.32 -5.16
N GLY A 53 -5.43 -5.66 -5.78
CA GLY A 53 -5.39 -6.53 -6.96
C GLY A 53 -5.64 -8.01 -6.67
N ASP A 54 -5.66 -8.42 -5.39
CA ASP A 54 -5.82 -9.80 -4.98
C ASP A 54 -6.99 -9.97 -3.99
N GLU A 55 -7.95 -10.83 -4.35
CA GLU A 55 -9.15 -11.07 -3.54
C GLU A 55 -8.80 -11.61 -2.15
N THR A 56 -7.65 -12.26 -1.98
CA THR A 56 -7.18 -12.83 -0.70
C THR A 56 -6.87 -11.78 0.36
N PHE A 57 -6.67 -10.51 -0.01
CA PHE A 57 -6.43 -9.40 0.91
C PHE A 57 -7.59 -8.40 0.98
N SER A 58 -8.73 -8.69 0.35
CA SER A 58 -9.90 -7.80 0.34
C SER A 58 -10.35 -7.35 1.74
N THR A 59 -10.28 -8.24 2.74
CA THR A 59 -10.57 -7.89 4.15
C THR A 59 -9.59 -6.86 4.72
N LEU A 60 -8.30 -7.00 4.40
CA LEU A 60 -7.25 -6.07 4.83
C LEU A 60 -7.41 -4.71 4.16
N VAL A 61 -7.71 -4.68 2.86
CA VAL A 61 -7.97 -3.43 2.12
C VAL A 61 -9.15 -2.69 2.74
N ALA A 62 -10.26 -3.39 3.02
CA ALA A 62 -11.42 -2.80 3.68
C ALA A 62 -11.05 -2.20 5.05
N ALA A 63 -10.22 -2.89 5.83
CA ALA A 63 -9.73 -2.39 7.12
C ALA A 63 -8.84 -1.14 6.95
N VAL A 64 -7.88 -1.17 6.03
CA VAL A 64 -6.99 -0.02 5.74
C VAL A 64 -7.78 1.20 5.28
N THR A 65 -8.80 1.00 4.44
CA THR A 65 -9.72 2.07 4.03
C THR A 65 -10.53 2.60 5.22
N ALA A 66 -11.04 1.72 6.09
CA ALA A 66 -11.80 2.12 7.27
C ALA A 66 -10.96 2.92 8.28
N ALA A 67 -9.68 2.58 8.46
CA ALA A 67 -8.74 3.34 9.29
C ALA A 67 -8.10 4.55 8.60
N ASN A 68 -8.42 4.83 7.34
CA ASN A 68 -7.81 5.93 6.58
C ASN A 68 -6.27 5.85 6.50
N LEU A 69 -5.70 4.63 6.55
CA LEU A 69 -4.25 4.43 6.51
C LEU A 69 -3.71 4.22 5.09
N GLY A 70 -4.57 4.18 4.07
CA GLY A 70 -4.16 3.97 2.68
C GLY A 70 -3.14 5.01 2.21
N GLU A 71 -3.32 6.28 2.56
CA GLU A 71 -2.37 7.35 2.19
C GLU A 71 -1.03 7.20 2.92
N THR A 72 -1.05 6.86 4.21
CA THR A 72 0.17 6.60 5.00
C THR A 72 0.94 5.40 4.48
N LEU A 73 0.24 4.31 4.15
CA LEU A 73 0.80 3.10 3.57
C LEU A 73 1.12 3.23 2.08
N SER A 74 0.83 4.38 1.46
CA SER A 74 1.28 4.74 0.12
C SER A 74 2.43 5.76 0.15
N GLY A 75 2.88 6.17 1.35
CA GLY A 75 3.99 7.10 1.52
C GLY A 75 5.33 6.55 1.00
N GLU A 76 6.32 7.43 0.87
CA GLU A 76 7.68 7.09 0.43
C GLU A 76 8.35 6.17 1.46
N GLY A 77 8.27 4.85 1.20
CA GLY A 77 8.91 3.80 1.99
C GLY A 77 10.42 3.67 1.72
N PRO A 78 11.10 2.74 2.43
CA PRO A 78 10.67 1.35 2.45
C PRO A 78 9.88 0.93 3.69
N PHE A 79 8.73 0.29 3.47
CA PHE A 79 7.95 -0.38 4.50
C PHE A 79 7.93 -1.89 4.29
N THR A 80 7.81 -2.64 5.38
CA THR A 80 7.54 -4.08 5.32
C THR A 80 6.19 -4.34 5.98
N VAL A 81 5.25 -4.91 5.24
CA VAL A 81 3.90 -5.17 5.72
C VAL A 81 3.64 -6.66 5.80
N PHE A 82 3.26 -7.12 6.98
CA PHE A 82 2.80 -8.48 7.20
C PHE A 82 1.29 -8.54 6.90
N ALA A 83 0.92 -9.00 5.71
CA ALA A 83 -0.46 -9.04 5.26
C ALA A 83 -1.11 -10.41 5.58
N PRO A 84 -2.05 -10.49 6.54
CA PRO A 84 -2.87 -11.69 6.71
C PRO A 84 -3.80 -11.91 5.52
N THR A 85 -3.94 -13.19 5.15
CA THR A 85 -4.93 -13.63 4.15
C THR A 85 -6.34 -13.66 4.74
N ASN A 86 -7.36 -13.71 3.88
CA ASN A 86 -8.75 -13.94 4.33
C ASN A 86 -8.90 -15.21 5.17
N ASP A 87 -8.15 -16.27 4.88
CA ASP A 87 -8.12 -17.49 5.70
C ASP A 87 -7.58 -17.21 7.11
N ALA A 88 -6.61 -16.31 7.25
CA ALA A 88 -6.11 -15.87 8.55
C ALA A 88 -7.19 -15.14 9.36
N PHE A 89 -7.96 -14.27 8.71
CA PHE A 89 -9.11 -13.61 9.33
C PHE A 89 -10.22 -14.61 9.68
N GLY A 90 -10.42 -15.65 8.88
CA GLY A 90 -11.38 -16.72 9.15
C GLY A 90 -11.03 -17.63 10.34
N LYS A 91 -9.77 -17.62 10.80
CA LYS A 91 -9.36 -18.33 12.03
C LYS A 91 -9.73 -17.58 13.30
N LEU A 92 -9.95 -16.27 13.21
CA LEU A 92 -10.44 -15.48 14.33
C LEU A 92 -11.90 -15.83 14.61
N PRO A 93 -12.36 -15.75 15.88
CA PRO A 93 -13.75 -15.99 16.19
C PRO A 93 -14.65 -15.04 15.40
N GLU A 94 -15.77 -15.58 14.91
CA GLU A 94 -16.73 -14.82 14.12
C GLU A 94 -17.19 -13.58 14.90
N GLY A 95 -17.14 -12.43 14.24
CA GLY A 95 -17.47 -11.12 14.84
C GLY A 95 -16.26 -10.29 15.26
N THR A 96 -15.06 -10.85 15.45
CA THR A 96 -13.88 -10.05 15.83
C THR A 96 -13.51 -9.03 14.76
N VAL A 97 -13.45 -9.44 13.49
CA VAL A 97 -13.14 -8.53 12.38
C VAL A 97 -14.22 -7.45 12.22
N GLU A 98 -15.49 -7.82 12.39
CA GLU A 98 -16.61 -6.90 12.29
C GLU A 98 -16.60 -5.88 13.44
N THR A 99 -16.29 -6.32 14.67
CA THR A 99 -16.12 -5.41 15.82
C THR A 99 -14.95 -4.45 15.63
N LEU A 100 -13.81 -4.94 15.13
CA LEU A 100 -12.63 -4.12 14.89
C LEU A 100 -12.88 -3.09 13.79
N THR A 101 -13.63 -3.46 12.75
CA THR A 101 -13.94 -2.55 11.63
C THR A 101 -15.06 -1.56 11.93
N THR A 102 -16.01 -1.89 12.82
CA THR A 102 -17.20 -1.06 13.08
C THR A 102 -17.13 -0.26 14.38
N THR A 103 -16.61 -0.85 15.45
CA THR A 103 -16.72 -0.29 16.82
C THR A 103 -15.40 0.28 17.31
N ASP A 104 -14.28 -0.34 16.93
CA ASP A 104 -12.96 -0.07 17.51
C ASP A 104 -11.93 0.35 16.46
N THR A 105 -12.21 1.44 15.73
CA THR A 105 -11.33 1.97 14.67
C THR A 105 -9.94 2.39 15.19
N ASP A 106 -9.83 2.83 16.44
CA ASP A 106 -8.55 3.10 17.10
C ASP A 106 -7.72 1.82 17.27
N THR A 107 -8.37 0.73 17.69
CA THR A 107 -7.75 -0.60 17.78
C THR A 107 -7.38 -1.11 16.39
N LEU A 108 -8.23 -0.89 15.39
CA LEU A 108 -7.93 -1.27 14.00
C LEU A 108 -6.70 -0.55 13.47
N THR A 109 -6.58 0.76 13.71
CA THR A 109 -5.39 1.55 13.37
C THR A 109 -4.15 1.00 14.07
N SER A 110 -4.27 0.64 15.35
CA SER A 110 -3.19 0.02 16.12
C SER A 110 -2.79 -1.35 15.56
N ILE A 111 -3.76 -2.19 15.17
CA ILE A 111 -3.51 -3.49 14.53
C ILE A 111 -2.82 -3.30 13.18
N LEU A 112 -3.30 -2.38 12.34
CA LEU A 112 -2.70 -2.14 11.02
C LEU A 112 -1.27 -1.63 11.15
N THR A 113 -1.03 -0.67 12.05
CA THR A 113 0.34 -0.18 12.32
C THR A 113 1.23 -1.23 13.01
N TYR A 114 0.65 -2.22 13.68
CA TYR A 114 1.37 -3.38 14.23
C TYR A 114 1.80 -4.37 13.14
N HIS A 115 1.06 -4.47 12.04
CA HIS A 115 1.48 -5.29 10.89
C HIS A 115 2.50 -4.57 10.00
N VAL A 116 2.77 -3.28 10.26
CA VAL A 116 3.67 -2.45 9.47
C VAL A 116 4.97 -2.27 10.24
N VAL A 117 6.07 -2.50 9.53
CA VAL A 117 7.42 -2.32 10.03
C VAL A 117 8.15 -1.31 9.16
N GLU A 118 8.80 -0.37 9.80
CA GLU A 118 9.68 0.59 9.13
C GLU A 118 10.98 -0.11 8.68
N GLY A 119 11.31 0.03 7.41
CA GLY A 119 12.48 -0.59 6.79
C GLY A 119 12.12 -1.68 5.78
N ALA A 120 13.03 -1.92 4.84
CA ALA A 120 12.97 -3.06 3.94
C ALA A 120 13.58 -4.27 4.65
N VAL A 121 12.73 -5.17 5.13
CA VAL A 121 13.14 -6.44 5.72
C VAL A 121 12.68 -7.54 4.78
N ASP A 122 13.56 -7.94 3.87
CA ASP A 122 13.30 -9.06 2.97
C ASP A 122 13.39 -10.40 3.73
N ALA A 123 12.92 -11.47 3.08
CA ALA A 123 12.91 -12.80 3.68
C ALA A 123 14.34 -13.27 4.04
N ALA A 124 15.32 -12.92 3.22
CA ALA A 124 16.71 -13.32 3.38
C ALA A 124 17.36 -12.63 4.59
N THR A 125 17.17 -11.32 4.73
CA THR A 125 17.62 -10.52 5.88
C THR A 125 16.93 -10.99 7.14
N LEU A 126 15.62 -11.25 7.08
CA LEU A 126 14.88 -11.77 8.22
C LEU A 126 15.42 -13.14 8.66
N THR A 127 15.62 -14.06 7.73
CA THR A 127 16.18 -15.39 8.01
C THR A 127 17.59 -15.29 8.58
N ALA A 128 18.46 -14.50 7.95
CA ALA A 128 19.82 -14.29 8.42
C ALA A 128 19.86 -13.66 9.83
N ALA A 129 18.98 -12.69 10.10
CA ALA A 129 18.88 -12.05 11.40
C ALA A 129 18.34 -13.01 12.48
N ILE A 130 17.42 -13.90 12.13
CA ILE A 130 16.95 -14.97 13.02
C ILE A 130 18.07 -15.97 13.30
N GLU A 131 18.81 -16.40 12.28
CA GLU A 131 19.96 -17.30 12.44
C GLU A 131 21.06 -16.67 13.30
N GLU A 132 21.31 -15.36 13.16
CA GLU A 132 22.23 -14.61 13.99
C GLU A 132 21.74 -14.49 15.44
N ALA A 133 20.44 -14.26 15.64
CA ALA A 133 19.82 -14.19 16.96
C ALA A 133 19.72 -15.57 17.66
N GLY A 134 19.77 -16.66 16.90
CA GLY A 134 19.68 -18.02 17.41
C GLY A 134 18.33 -18.33 18.05
N GLU A 135 18.33 -19.13 19.12
CA GLU A 135 17.09 -19.56 19.82
C GLU A 135 16.28 -18.41 20.42
N ALA A 136 16.87 -17.21 20.56
CA ALA A 136 16.16 -16.04 21.07
C ALA A 136 15.18 -15.42 20.05
N GLY A 137 15.37 -15.70 18.76
CA GLY A 137 14.58 -15.08 17.68
C GLY A 137 14.95 -13.62 17.41
N TYR A 138 14.61 -13.14 16.22
CA TYR A 138 14.82 -11.77 15.80
C TYR A 138 13.65 -10.89 16.23
N THR A 139 13.91 -9.87 17.05
CA THR A 139 12.90 -8.92 17.48
C THR A 139 12.76 -7.77 16.49
N ILE A 140 11.55 -7.57 16.00
CA ILE A 140 11.16 -6.54 15.04
C ILE A 140 10.29 -5.52 15.74
N THR A 141 10.62 -4.24 15.62
CA THR A 141 9.79 -3.16 16.16
C THR A 141 8.84 -2.68 15.07
N THR A 142 7.55 -2.67 15.39
CA THR A 142 6.47 -2.23 14.49
C THR A 142 6.23 -0.73 14.64
N VAL A 143 5.62 -0.11 13.63
CA VAL A 143 5.25 1.32 13.69
C VAL A 143 4.21 1.58 14.76
N GLY A 144 3.36 0.59 15.04
CA GLY A 144 2.36 0.62 16.12
C GLY A 144 2.96 0.61 17.53
N GLY A 145 4.29 0.56 17.68
CA GLY A 145 4.99 0.61 18.97
C GLY A 145 5.10 -0.73 19.70
N GLY A 146 4.55 -1.81 19.12
CA GLY A 146 4.73 -3.16 19.64
C GLY A 146 5.91 -3.90 18.98
N THR A 147 6.38 -4.96 19.62
CA THR A 147 7.46 -5.81 19.08
C THR A 147 6.91 -7.14 18.63
N LEU A 148 7.45 -7.66 17.52
CA LEU A 148 7.21 -9.00 17.00
C LEU A 148 8.50 -9.80 17.13
N THR A 149 8.41 -11.07 17.51
CA THR A 149 9.57 -11.96 17.54
C THR A 149 9.47 -12.93 16.37
N ALA A 150 10.34 -12.78 15.38
CA ALA A 150 10.47 -13.72 14.28
C ALA A 150 11.42 -14.86 14.67
N THR A 151 11.03 -16.09 14.37
CA THR A 151 11.80 -17.31 14.64
C THR A 151 11.75 -18.21 13.41
N LEU A 152 12.73 -19.12 13.28
CA LEU A 152 12.75 -20.09 12.21
C LEU A 152 12.36 -21.45 12.78
N VAL A 153 11.20 -21.96 12.37
CA VAL A 153 10.68 -23.26 12.81
C VAL A 153 10.52 -24.11 11.56
N ASP A 154 11.23 -25.24 11.51
CA ASP A 154 11.20 -26.18 10.37
C ASP A 154 11.49 -25.54 9.00
N GLY A 155 12.31 -24.47 8.98
CA GLY A 155 12.64 -23.73 7.76
C GLY A 155 11.58 -22.72 7.31
N ALA A 156 10.50 -22.54 8.08
CA ALA A 156 9.51 -21.48 7.90
C ALA A 156 9.72 -20.37 8.93
N VAL A 157 9.44 -19.13 8.51
CA VAL A 157 9.45 -17.99 9.43
C VAL A 157 8.15 -17.98 10.22
N VAL A 158 8.27 -18.00 11.55
CA VAL A 158 7.16 -17.88 12.49
C VAL A 158 7.32 -16.60 13.30
N LEU A 159 6.35 -15.70 13.19
CA LEU A 159 6.24 -14.46 13.93
C LEU A 159 5.41 -14.71 15.19
N THR A 160 5.90 -14.25 16.33
CA THR A 160 5.17 -14.28 17.61
C THR A 160 4.84 -12.86 18.02
N ASP A 161 3.57 -12.60 18.31
CA ASP A 161 3.11 -11.31 18.80
C ASP A 161 3.18 -11.18 20.33
N ALA A 162 2.87 -9.98 20.83
CA ALA A 162 2.88 -9.67 22.25
C ALA A 162 1.80 -10.43 23.06
N THR A 163 0.73 -10.88 22.42
CA THR A 163 -0.32 -11.72 23.04
C THR A 163 0.04 -13.21 23.08
N GLY A 164 1.15 -13.59 22.43
CA GLY A 164 1.56 -14.98 22.23
C GLY A 164 0.89 -15.66 21.04
N GLY A 165 0.21 -14.89 20.17
CA GLY A 165 -0.25 -15.36 18.87
C GLY A 165 0.95 -15.66 17.97
N THR A 166 0.87 -16.77 17.23
CA THR A 166 1.93 -17.20 16.31
C THR A 166 1.39 -17.19 14.89
N ALA A 167 2.08 -16.48 14.00
CA ALA A 167 1.75 -16.39 12.59
C ALA A 167 2.91 -16.95 11.77
N THR A 168 2.61 -17.92 10.91
CA THR A 168 3.57 -18.49 9.98
C THR A 168 3.51 -17.69 8.68
N VAL A 169 4.69 -17.31 8.18
CA VAL A 169 4.79 -16.64 6.89
C VAL A 169 4.69 -17.68 5.78
N THR A 170 3.65 -17.55 4.95
CA THR A 170 3.32 -18.50 3.88
C THR A 170 3.90 -18.08 2.52
N ALA A 171 3.98 -16.77 2.28
CA ALA A 171 4.70 -16.20 1.16
C ALA A 171 5.50 -14.99 1.63
N THR A 172 6.69 -14.82 1.10
CA THR A 172 7.58 -13.70 1.43
C THR A 172 7.99 -12.97 0.17
N ASN A 173 8.51 -11.76 0.35
CA ASN A 173 9.20 -11.02 -0.71
C ASN A 173 8.28 -10.63 -1.88
N VAL A 174 7.01 -10.33 -1.59
CA VAL A 174 6.08 -9.76 -2.58
C VAL A 174 6.46 -8.29 -2.76
N GLU A 175 6.96 -7.94 -3.94
CA GLU A 175 7.44 -6.60 -4.26
C GLU A 175 6.27 -5.60 -4.39
N ALA A 176 6.34 -4.50 -3.65
CA ALA A 176 5.45 -3.35 -3.78
C ALA A 176 6.28 -2.09 -4.03
N SER A 177 5.71 -1.07 -4.68
CA SER A 177 6.45 0.16 -5.05
C SER A 177 7.09 0.88 -3.86
N ASN A 178 6.51 0.74 -2.67
CA ASN A 178 6.94 1.41 -1.46
C ASN A 178 7.40 0.43 -0.37
N GLY A 179 7.67 -0.83 -0.72
CA GLY A 179 8.03 -1.82 0.29
C GLY A 179 7.98 -3.29 -0.12
N LEU A 180 7.90 -4.13 0.90
CA LEU A 180 7.77 -5.59 0.80
C LEU A 180 6.53 -6.05 1.53
N ILE A 181 5.82 -7.01 0.96
CA ILE A 181 4.68 -7.67 1.60
C ILE A 181 5.09 -9.10 1.95
N HIS A 182 4.83 -9.49 3.20
CA HIS A 182 4.95 -10.86 3.69
C HIS A 182 3.57 -11.38 4.05
N VAL A 183 3.16 -12.46 3.41
CA VAL A 183 1.85 -13.06 3.59
C VAL A 183 1.88 -13.99 4.79
N ILE A 184 0.99 -13.76 5.75
CA ILE A 184 0.91 -14.55 6.98
C ILE A 184 -0.41 -15.32 7.05
N ASP A 185 -0.39 -16.48 7.72
CA ASP A 185 -1.57 -17.34 7.87
C ASP A 185 -2.44 -16.99 9.09
N THR A 186 -2.00 -16.09 9.97
CA THR A 186 -2.68 -15.71 11.22
C THR A 186 -2.55 -14.20 11.45
N VAL A 187 -3.59 -13.56 11.97
CA VAL A 187 -3.59 -12.11 12.27
C VAL A 187 -2.84 -11.84 13.57
N LEU A 188 -1.94 -10.86 13.57
CA LEU A 188 -1.15 -10.45 14.74
C LEU A 188 -1.91 -9.41 15.56
N MET A 189 -1.99 -9.58 16.87
CA MET A 189 -2.69 -8.64 17.76
C MET A 189 -1.71 -7.86 18.65
N PRO A 190 -1.75 -6.51 18.65
CA PRO A 190 -1.15 -5.72 19.70
C PRO A 190 -2.02 -5.91 20.94
N GLY A 191 -1.46 -6.51 22.00
CA GLY A 191 -2.19 -6.97 23.18
C GLY A 191 -2.83 -5.90 24.05
#